data_AF-A0A6J6V7N3-F1
#
_entry.id   AF-A0A6J6V7N3-F1
#
_cell.length_a   1.000
_cell.length_b   1.000
_cell.length_c   1.000
_cell.angle_alpha   90.00
_cell.angle_beta   90.00
_cell.angle_gamma   90.00
#
_symmetry.space_group_name_H-M   'P 1'
#
loop_
_entity.id
_entity.type
_entity.pdbx_description
1 polymer ?
#
loop_
_entity_poly.entity_id
_entity_poly.type
_entity_poly.pdbx_seq_one_letter_code
_entity_poly.pdbx_strand_id
1 'polypeptide(L)'
;MISIHLPLTNETQKYIDERKIAKMKAGAILLNTSRGEILDEIAASHAIESGHLYGVGVDVLSGEVSENFDPLSSPLVLAAKKGFNVVVTPHIGGWAENAVMKTRDLVAEALIESMLKV
;
A
#
# COMPACT_ATOMS: atom_id res chain seq x y z
N MET A 1 -14.36 8.16 -0.36
CA MET A 1 -13.28 7.15 -0.27
C MET A 1 -12.32 7.41 -1.40
N ILE A 2 -11.02 7.29 -1.15
CA ILE A 2 -9.95 7.40 -2.15
C ILE A 2 -9.15 6.10 -2.11
N SER A 3 -8.87 5.53 -3.28
CA SER A 3 -8.04 4.32 -3.43
C SER A 3 -6.85 4.62 -4.33
N ILE A 4 -5.65 4.26 -3.87
CA ILE A 4 -4.40 4.55 -4.57
C ILE A 4 -4.02 3.36 -5.45
N HIS A 5 -3.82 3.63 -6.74
CA HIS A 5 -3.40 2.66 -7.76
C HIS A 5 -2.29 3.22 -8.67
N LEU A 6 -1.45 4.11 -8.12
CA LEU A 6 -0.33 4.71 -8.86
C LEU A 6 0.85 3.72 -8.90
N PRO A 7 1.64 3.70 -9.98
CA PRO A 7 2.94 3.05 -9.95
C PRO A 7 3.87 3.82 -9.00
N LEU A 8 4.82 3.13 -8.36
CA LEU A 8 5.90 3.79 -7.63
C LEU A 8 6.98 4.23 -8.60
N THR A 9 7.20 5.54 -8.66
CA THR A 9 8.26 6.23 -9.39
C THR A 9 8.86 7.29 -8.48
N ASN A 10 9.96 7.92 -8.91
CA ASN A 10 10.54 9.06 -8.18
C ASN A 10 9.54 10.22 -7.99
N GLU A 11 8.57 10.37 -8.88
CA GLU A 11 7.57 11.43 -8.85
C GLU A 11 6.37 11.09 -7.96
N THR A 12 6.08 9.79 -7.80
CA THR A 12 4.95 9.32 -7.00
C THR A 12 5.33 8.90 -5.58
N GLN A 13 6.62 8.90 -5.25
CA GLN A 13 7.09 8.71 -3.88
C GLN A 13 6.54 9.82 -2.97
N LYS A 14 5.87 9.42 -1.89
CA LYS A 14 5.10 10.28 -0.97
C LYS A 14 4.11 11.20 -1.71
N TYR A 15 3.56 10.74 -2.83
CA TYR A 15 2.57 11.52 -3.57
C TYR A 15 1.37 11.85 -2.69
N ILE A 16 0.87 10.91 -1.90
CA ILE A 16 -0.21 11.18 -0.94
C ILE A 16 0.41 11.68 0.37
N ASP A 17 0.76 12.96 0.36
CA ASP A 17 1.32 13.71 1.48
C ASP A 17 0.23 14.34 2.39
N GLU A 18 0.65 14.96 3.49
CA GLU A 18 -0.22 15.69 4.42
C GLU A 18 -1.11 16.73 3.72
N ARG A 19 -0.58 17.48 2.74
CA ARG A 19 -1.33 18.54 2.05
C ARG A 19 -2.46 17.95 1.21
N LYS A 20 -2.23 16.79 0.56
CA LYS A 20 -3.26 16.10 -0.22
C LYS A 20 -4.28 15.43 0.70
N ILE A 21 -3.84 14.87 1.82
CA ILE A 21 -4.74 14.32 2.85
C ILE A 21 -5.65 15.42 3.42
N ALA A 22 -5.11 16.59 3.75
CA ALA A 22 -5.89 17.73 4.27
C ALA A 22 -6.97 18.23 3.29
N LYS A 23 -6.77 18.05 1.98
CA LYS A 23 -7.76 18.37 0.94
C LYS A 23 -8.84 17.31 0.78
N MET A 24 -8.69 16.13 1.38
CA MET A 24 -9.74 15.12 1.39
C MET A 24 -10.93 15.60 2.21
N LYS A 25 -12.12 15.11 1.87
CA LYS A 25 -13.33 15.36 2.68
C LYS A 25 -13.10 14.85 4.11
N ALA A 26 -13.48 15.64 5.12
CA ALA A 26 -13.48 15.19 6.51
C ALA A 26 -14.31 13.89 6.66
N GLY A 27 -13.77 12.92 7.39
CA GLY A 27 -14.33 11.57 7.50
C GLY A 27 -14.13 10.70 6.26
N ALA A 28 -13.18 11.02 5.37
CA ALA A 28 -12.87 10.16 4.24
C ALA A 28 -12.19 8.85 4.67
N ILE A 29 -12.34 7.82 3.82
CA ILE A 29 -11.57 6.57 3.90
C ILE A 29 -10.47 6.63 2.84
N LEU A 30 -9.25 6.27 3.22
CA LEU A 30 -8.08 6.17 2.35
C LEU A 30 -7.62 4.71 2.23
N LEU A 31 -7.47 4.21 1.00
CA LEU A 31 -6.99 2.86 0.71
C LEU A 31 -5.68 2.89 -0.07
N ASN A 32 -4.70 2.06 0.32
CA ASN A 32 -3.48 1.83 -0.46
C ASN A 32 -3.25 0.34 -0.70
N THR A 33 -3.42 -0.10 -1.94
CA THR A 33 -3.09 -1.46 -2.41
C THR A 33 -2.00 -1.43 -3.49
N SER A 34 -1.28 -0.30 -3.60
CA SER A 34 -0.29 -0.05 -4.64
C SER A 34 1.13 -0.32 -4.14
N ARG A 35 1.83 0.70 -3.64
CA ARG A 35 3.13 0.60 -2.96
C ARG A 35 3.13 1.49 -1.72
N GLY A 36 3.80 1.04 -0.66
CA GLY A 36 3.82 1.73 0.63
C GLY A 36 4.39 3.14 0.53
N GLU A 37 5.45 3.30 -0.27
CA GLU A 37 6.21 4.54 -0.44
C GLU A 37 5.41 5.67 -1.09
N ILE A 38 4.24 5.39 -1.67
CA ILE A 38 3.38 6.41 -2.31
C ILE A 38 2.60 7.21 -1.25
N LEU A 39 2.37 6.61 -0.08
CA LEU A 39 1.66 7.23 1.04
C LEU A 39 2.67 7.73 2.07
N ASP A 40 2.52 8.98 2.53
CA ASP A 40 3.16 9.41 3.75
C ASP A 40 2.41 8.81 4.96
N GLU A 41 2.90 7.68 5.48
CA GLU A 41 2.27 6.96 6.59
C GLU A 41 2.18 7.78 7.88
N ILE A 42 3.14 8.68 8.12
CA ILE A 42 3.11 9.56 9.30
C ILE A 42 1.94 10.53 9.16
N ALA A 43 1.80 11.15 7.98
CA ALA A 43 0.68 12.05 7.70
C ALA A 43 -0.67 11.33 7.77
N ALA A 44 -0.77 10.11 7.24
CA ALA A 44 -1.97 9.29 7.31
C ALA A 44 -2.31 8.90 8.77
N SER A 45 -1.30 8.53 9.57
CA SER A 45 -1.44 8.25 11.00
C SER A 45 -1.98 9.46 11.75
N HIS A 46 -1.41 10.65 11.55
CA HIS A 46 -1.92 11.88 12.18
C HIS A 46 -3.36 12.21 11.74
N ALA A 47 -3.68 11.99 10.46
CA ALA A 47 -5.01 12.27 9.93
C ALA A 47 -6.10 11.32 10.48
N ILE A 48 -5.77 10.05 10.75
CA ILE A 48 -6.71 9.13 11.42
C ILE A 48 -6.79 9.43 12.93
N GLU A 49 -5.67 9.75 13.59
CA GLU A 49 -5.66 10.08 15.02
C GLU A 49 -6.41 11.39 15.33
N SER A 50 -6.35 12.37 14.43
CA SER A 50 -7.10 13.63 14.54
C SER A 50 -8.58 13.52 14.15
N GLY A 51 -9.01 12.40 13.58
CA GLY A 51 -10.38 12.20 13.08
C GLY A 51 -10.69 12.87 11.73
N HIS A 52 -9.68 13.43 11.04
CA HIS A 52 -9.86 13.96 9.68
C HIS A 52 -10.17 12.84 8.69
N LEU A 53 -9.50 11.69 8.82
CA LEU A 53 -9.89 10.46 8.15
C LEU A 53 -10.79 9.63 9.07
N TYR A 54 -11.81 9.00 8.49
CA TYR A 54 -12.62 8.01 9.20
C TYR A 54 -11.92 6.66 9.29
N GLY A 55 -11.12 6.30 8.27
CA GLY A 55 -10.40 5.04 8.25
C GLY A 55 -9.30 4.97 7.21
N VAL A 56 -8.34 4.10 7.44
CA VAL A 56 -7.21 3.83 6.55
C VAL A 56 -7.09 2.32 6.33
N GLY A 57 -7.04 1.87 5.09
CA GLY A 57 -6.81 0.47 4.74
C GLY A 57 -5.57 0.34 3.88
N VAL A 58 -4.58 -0.43 4.30
CA VAL A 58 -3.36 -0.63 3.52
C VAL A 58 -3.05 -2.11 3.38
N ASP A 59 -2.65 -2.51 2.18
CA ASP A 59 -2.06 -3.83 1.92
C ASP A 59 -0.53 -3.76 1.83
N VAL A 60 0.03 -2.55 1.81
CA VAL A 60 1.45 -2.29 1.62
C VAL A 60 1.92 -1.26 2.62
N LEU A 61 3.13 -1.45 3.15
CA LEU A 61 3.79 -0.55 4.08
C LEU A 61 5.09 -0.01 3.49
N SER A 62 5.43 1.24 3.80
CA SER A 62 6.64 1.89 3.34
C SER A 62 7.86 1.15 3.87
N GLY A 63 8.78 0.79 2.99
CA GLY A 63 10.01 0.08 3.35
C GLY A 63 9.83 -1.42 3.58
N GLU A 64 8.65 -2.00 3.28
CA GLU A 64 8.36 -3.43 3.47
C GLU A 64 9.28 -4.39 2.70
N VAL A 65 9.94 -3.90 1.64
CA VAL A 65 10.92 -4.65 0.84
C VAL A 65 12.35 -4.60 1.41
N SER A 66 12.58 -3.85 2.49
CA SER A 66 13.87 -3.73 3.15
C SER A 66 14.18 -4.96 4.02
N GLU A 67 15.43 -5.42 4.04
CA GLU A 67 15.87 -6.54 4.88
C GLU A 67 15.65 -6.30 6.39
N ASN A 68 15.70 -5.03 6.81
CA ASN A 68 15.51 -4.62 8.20
C ASN A 68 14.10 -4.09 8.48
N PHE A 69 13.12 -4.46 7.63
CA PHE A 69 11.75 -4.04 7.82
C PHE A 69 11.16 -4.63 9.10
N ASP A 70 10.73 -3.75 10.02
CA ASP A 70 9.92 -4.11 11.17
C ASP A 70 8.50 -3.53 10.99
N PRO A 71 7.48 -4.37 10.69
CA PRO A 71 6.12 -3.88 10.55
C PRO A 71 5.58 -3.26 11.85
N LEU A 72 6.11 -3.64 13.01
CA LEU A 72 5.67 -3.08 14.29
C LEU A 72 6.11 -1.63 14.49
N SER A 73 7.08 -1.17 13.69
CA SER A 73 7.53 0.23 13.66
C SER A 73 6.67 1.14 12.77
N SER A 74 5.79 0.58 11.92
CA SER A 74 4.94 1.38 11.04
C SER A 74 3.96 2.26 11.84
N PRO A 75 3.84 3.56 11.52
CA PRO A 75 2.85 4.45 12.12
C PRO A 75 1.42 3.91 11.99
N LEU A 76 1.07 3.30 10.85
CA LEU A 76 -0.27 2.76 10.61
C LEU A 76 -0.54 1.49 11.45
N VAL A 77 0.46 0.63 11.62
CA VAL A 77 0.35 -0.54 12.51
C VAL A 77 0.20 -0.10 13.97
N LEU A 78 0.95 0.92 14.39
CA LEU A 78 0.81 1.49 15.74
C LEU A 78 -0.58 2.13 15.94
N ALA A 79 -1.11 2.86 14.96
CA ALA A 79 -2.46 3.42 15.01
C ALA A 79 -3.53 2.31 15.10
N ALA A 80 -3.40 1.23 14.33
CA ALA A 80 -4.28 0.07 14.44
C ALA A 80 -4.25 -0.54 15.85
N LYS A 81 -3.05 -0.73 16.44
CA LYS A 81 -2.88 -1.23 17.81
C LYS A 81 -3.50 -0.33 18.88
N LYS A 82 -3.55 0.98 18.64
CA LYS A 82 -4.23 1.96 19.52
C LYS A 82 -5.76 1.92 19.39
N GLY A 83 -6.32 1.14 18.46
CA GLY A 83 -7.77 1.00 18.26
C GLY A 83 -8.37 2.00 17.29
N PHE A 84 -7.56 2.72 16.50
CA PHE A 84 -8.07 3.52 15.40
C PHE A 84 -8.57 2.64 14.24
N ASN A 85 -9.43 3.19 13.38
CA ASN A 85 -10.01 2.49 12.23
C ASN A 85 -8.97 2.26 11.12
N VAL A 86 -7.96 1.45 11.40
CA VAL A 86 -6.88 1.11 10.50
C VAL A 86 -6.86 -0.39 10.29
N VAL A 87 -6.87 -0.80 9.02
CA VAL A 87 -6.71 -2.20 8.61
C VAL A 87 -5.42 -2.33 7.82
N VAL A 88 -4.58 -3.29 8.21
CA VAL A 88 -3.31 -3.59 7.55
C VAL A 88 -3.34 -5.06 7.12
N THR A 89 -3.09 -5.34 5.84
CA THR A 89 -2.88 -6.69 5.31
C THR A 89 -1.45 -6.85 4.78
N PRO A 90 -0.84 -8.05 4.84
CA PRO A 90 0.59 -8.24 4.61
C PRO A 90 0.93 -8.47 3.12
N HIS A 91 0.69 -7.48 2.26
CA HIS A 91 0.98 -7.52 0.82
C HIS A 91 0.38 -8.75 0.12
N ILE A 92 -0.92 -8.95 0.32
CA ILE A 92 -1.68 -10.10 -0.19
C ILE A 92 -2.72 -9.71 -1.25
N GLY A 93 -2.74 -8.47 -1.73
CA GLY A 93 -3.68 -8.01 -2.74
C GLY A 93 -3.62 -8.80 -4.06
N GLY A 94 -2.46 -9.38 -4.38
CA GLY A 94 -2.25 -10.25 -5.55
C GLY A 94 -2.43 -11.76 -5.28
N TRP A 95 -2.72 -12.18 -4.04
CA TRP A 95 -2.72 -13.59 -3.62
C TRP A 95 -4.03 -14.35 -3.89
N ALA A 96 -4.79 -13.94 -4.91
CA ALA A 96 -5.95 -14.71 -5.37
C ALA A 96 -5.52 -15.91 -6.23
N GLU A 97 -6.20 -17.05 -6.12
CA GLU A 97 -5.87 -18.29 -6.84
C GLU A 97 -5.71 -18.05 -8.35
N ASN A 98 -6.67 -17.37 -8.97
CA ASN A 98 -6.64 -17.02 -10.39
C ASN A 98 -5.47 -16.10 -10.75
N ALA A 99 -5.11 -15.13 -9.90
CA ALA A 99 -4.00 -14.22 -10.12
C ALA A 99 -2.64 -14.93 -10.04
N VAL A 100 -2.48 -15.80 -9.03
CA VAL A 100 -1.27 -16.62 -8.86
C VAL A 100 -1.11 -17.59 -10.03
N MET A 101 -2.18 -18.28 -10.43
CA MET A 101 -2.14 -19.19 -11.58
C MET A 101 -1.79 -18.44 -12.87
N LYS A 102 -2.44 -17.29 -13.14
CA LYS A 102 -2.12 -16.50 -14.32
C LYS A 102 -0.67 -16.01 -14.32
N THR A 103 -0.15 -15.62 -13.16
CA THR A 103 1.27 -15.22 -13.01
C THR A 103 2.21 -16.37 -13.35
N ARG A 104 1.92 -17.58 -12.85
CA ARG A 104 2.73 -18.78 -13.15
C ARG A 104 2.73 -19.11 -14.63
N ASP A 105 1.56 -19.08 -15.27
CA ASP A 105 1.43 -19.34 -16.70
C ASP A 105 2.26 -18.35 -17.53
N LEU A 106 2.14 -17.04 -17.24
CA LEU A 106 2.89 -15.99 -17.93
C LEU A 106 4.41 -16.13 -17.76
N VAL A 107 4.87 -16.50 -16.56
CA VAL A 107 6.30 -16.73 -16.30
C VAL A 107 6.81 -17.95 -17.08
N ALA A 108 6.04 -19.03 -17.12
CA ALA A 108 6.40 -20.23 -17.89
C ALA A 108 6.45 -19.94 -19.39
N GLU A 109 5.45 -19.24 -19.93
CA GLU A 109 5.41 -18.81 -21.34
C GLU A 109 6.62 -17.93 -21.69
N ALA A 110 6.91 -16.91 -20.87
CA ALA A 110 8.04 -16.00 -21.09
C ALA A 110 9.39 -16.74 -21.07
N LEU A 111 9.55 -17.74 -20.20
CA LEU A 111 10.76 -18.57 -20.15
C LEU A 111 10.91 -19.41 -21.42
N ILE A 112 9.86 -20.09 -21.86
CA ILE A 112 9.86 -20.89 -23.09
C ILE A 112 10.21 -20.02 -24.29
N GLU A 113 9.57 -18.86 -24.43
CA GLU A 113 9.88 -17.91 -25.50
C GLU A 113 11.34 -17.47 -25.48
N SER A 114 11.90 -17.17 -24.30
CA SER A 114 13.30 -16.78 -24.17
C SER A 114 14.27 -17.89 -24.57
N MET A 115 13.91 -19.17 -24.40
CA MET A 115 14.73 -20.31 -24.77
C MET A 115 14.63 -20.67 -26.27
N LEU A 116 13.50 -20.34 -26.91
CA LEU A 116 13.28 -20.59 -28.34
C LEU A 116 13.77 -19.46 -29.25
N LYS A 117 14.03 -18.26 -28.70
CA LYS A 117 14.61 -17.11 -29.42
C LYS A 117 16.13 -17.22 -29.62
N VAL A 118 16.68 -18.44 -29.63
CA VAL A 118 18.07 -18.76 -30.01
C VAL A 118 18.18 -18.86 -31.53
#